data_AF-A0A7S3XZ55-F1
#
_entry.id   AF-A0A7S3XZ55-F1
#
_cell.length_a   1.000
_cell.length_b   1.000
_cell.length_c   1.000
_cell.angle_alpha   90.00
_cell.angle_beta   90.00
_cell.angle_gamma   90.00
#
_symmetry.space_group_name_H-M   'P 1'
#
loop_
_entity.id
_entity.type
_entity.pdbx_description
1 polymer ?
#
loop_
_entity_poly.entity_id
_entity_poly.type
_entity_poly.pdbx_seq_one_letter_code
_entity_poly.pdbx_strand_id
1 'polypeptide(L)'
;MHPDQATDAIVAQGLLHRKPFAVVPCCVFPESNPHRVLEDDEKNRRSRGGGGGGGGGARASPRRVVRTHEDLCCYLQGQSDAVRRDTLLMEGRNVVLFFKPKVL
;
A
#
# COMPACT_ATOMS: atom_id res chain seq x y z
N MET A 1 -20.42 -8.28 -3.79
CA MET A 1 -18.96 -8.22 -3.99
C MET A 1 -18.59 -6.76 -4.16
N HIS A 2 -17.75 -6.19 -3.28
CA HIS A 2 -17.29 -4.80 -3.39
C HIS A 2 -16.06 -4.75 -4.30
N PRO A 3 -15.94 -3.79 -5.23
CA PRO A 3 -14.83 -3.74 -6.19
C PRO A 3 -13.44 -3.80 -5.54
N ASP A 4 -13.24 -3.16 -4.37
CA ASP A 4 -11.97 -3.19 -3.64
C ASP A 4 -11.55 -4.57 -3.09
N GLN A 5 -12.45 -5.55 -3.04
CA GLN A 5 -12.07 -6.91 -2.64
C GLN A 5 -11.13 -7.55 -3.69
N ALA A 6 -11.15 -7.08 -4.94
CA ALA A 6 -10.27 -7.56 -5.99
C ALA A 6 -8.87 -6.92 -5.97
N THR A 7 -8.67 -5.82 -5.24
CA THR A 7 -7.42 -5.04 -5.30
C THR A 7 -6.18 -5.85 -4.95
N ASP A 8 -6.23 -6.64 -3.87
CA ASP A 8 -5.12 -7.49 -3.45
C ASP A 8 -4.76 -8.52 -4.54
N ALA A 9 -5.79 -9.14 -5.11
CA ALA A 9 -5.62 -10.15 -6.17
C ALA A 9 -5.04 -9.54 -7.45
N ILE A 10 -5.50 -8.35 -7.86
CA ILE A 10 -4.97 -7.66 -9.05
C ILE A 10 -3.48 -7.36 -8.88
N VAL A 11 -3.09 -6.80 -7.73
CA VAL A 11 -1.67 -6.48 -7.46
C VAL A 11 -0.84 -7.75 -7.42
N ALA A 12 -1.28 -8.76 -6.66
CA ALA A 12 -0.54 -10.02 -6.52
C ALA A 12 -0.38 -10.74 -7.87
N GLN A 13 -1.46 -10.89 -8.64
CA GLN A 13 -1.43 -11.57 -9.94
C GLN A 13 -0.68 -10.75 -11.00
N GLY A 14 -0.81 -9.42 -10.98
CA GLY A 14 -0.08 -8.52 -11.86
C GLY A 14 1.43 -8.62 -11.67
N LEU A 15 1.89 -8.66 -10.41
CA LEU A 15 3.28 -8.88 -10.07
C LEU A 15 3.75 -10.30 -10.47
N LEU A 16 3.01 -11.34 -10.05
CA LEU A 16 3.33 -12.74 -10.30
C LEU A 16 3.48 -13.05 -11.80
N HIS A 17 2.52 -12.60 -12.61
CA HIS A 17 2.48 -12.88 -14.04
C HIS A 17 3.14 -11.79 -14.89
N ARG A 18 3.79 -10.82 -14.25
CA ARG A 18 4.36 -9.63 -14.90
C ARG A 18 3.37 -8.97 -15.86
N LYS A 19 2.10 -8.86 -15.45
CA LYS A 19 1.07 -8.17 -16.22
C LYS A 19 0.96 -6.72 -15.72
N PRO A 20 0.97 -5.73 -16.63
CA PRO A 20 0.80 -4.35 -16.23
C PRO A 20 -0.58 -4.16 -15.58
N PHE A 21 -0.64 -3.31 -14.55
CA PHE A 21 -1.90 -2.94 -13.90
C PHE A 21 -1.86 -1.51 -13.38
N ALA A 22 -3.05 -0.97 -13.13
CA ALA A 22 -3.28 0.24 -12.34
C ALA A 22 -4.52 0.04 -11.47
N VAL A 23 -4.44 0.38 -10.19
CA VAL A 23 -5.55 0.30 -9.24
C VAL A 23 -5.66 1.61 -8.45
N VAL A 24 -6.88 2.03 -8.16
CA VAL A 24 -7.18 3.18 -7.29
C VAL A 24 -7.84 2.62 -6.02
N PRO A 25 -7.05 2.27 -4.98
CA PRO A 25 -7.61 1.70 -3.75
C PRO A 25 -8.48 2.74 -3.02
N CYS A 26 -9.67 2.37 -2.56
CA CYS A 26 -10.55 3.33 -1.88
C CYS A 26 -10.94 2.96 -0.44
N CYS A 27 -11.47 1.75 -0.20
CA CYS A 27 -11.93 1.28 1.10
C CYS A 27 -11.01 0.20 1.71
N VAL A 28 -10.75 0.34 3.01
CA VAL A 28 -9.86 -0.54 3.78
C VAL A 28 -10.53 -1.83 4.24
N PHE A 29 -11.78 -1.74 4.70
CA PHE A 29 -12.56 -2.79 5.38
C PHE A 29 -11.70 -3.65 6.33
N PRO A 30 -11.15 -3.09 7.42
CA PRO A 30 -10.20 -3.78 8.29
C PRO A 30 -10.77 -5.06 8.93
N GLU A 31 -12.08 -5.08 9.22
CA GLU A 31 -12.75 -6.27 9.77
C GLU A 31 -12.80 -7.41 8.75
N SER A 32 -12.95 -7.09 7.46
CA SER A 32 -12.99 -8.06 6.37
C SER A 32 -11.63 -8.38 5.76
N ASN A 33 -10.59 -7.60 6.09
CA ASN A 33 -9.22 -7.78 5.60
C ASN A 33 -8.19 -7.76 6.74
N PRO A 34 -8.34 -8.60 7.78
CA PRO A 34 -7.45 -8.59 8.94
C PRO A 34 -6.02 -9.03 8.62
N HIS A 35 -5.81 -9.70 7.47
CA HIS A 35 -4.49 -10.10 6.97
C HIS A 35 -3.65 -8.92 6.47
N ARG A 36 -4.26 -7.78 6.15
CA ARG A 36 -3.54 -6.59 5.71
C ARG A 36 -2.83 -5.96 6.90
N VAL A 37 -1.54 -6.25 7.03
CA VAL A 37 -0.69 -5.75 8.11
C VAL A 37 0.53 -5.02 7.56
N LEU A 38 0.87 -3.90 8.18
CA LEU A 38 2.09 -3.13 7.91
C LEU A 38 3.13 -3.39 8.99
N GLU A 39 4.39 -3.43 8.57
CA GLU A 39 5.53 -3.31 9.48
C GLU A 39 5.77 -1.81 9.77
N ASP A 40 6.01 -1.46 11.03
CA ASP A 40 6.17 -0.05 11.46
C ASP A 40 7.57 0.48 11.16
N ASP A 41 7.99 0.44 9.90
CA ASP A 41 9.31 0.90 9.48
C ASP A 41 9.41 2.43 9.49
N GLU A 42 10.64 2.94 9.61
CA GLU A 42 10.94 4.37 9.61
C GLU A 42 10.39 5.10 8.37
N LYS A 43 10.36 4.42 7.21
CA LYS A 43 9.78 4.94 5.96
C LYS A 43 8.29 5.28 6.10
N ASN A 44 7.55 4.50 6.90
CA ASN A 44 6.12 4.65 7.15
C ASN A 44 5.83 5.80 8.15
N ARG A 45 6.76 6.08 9.07
CA ARG A 45 6.65 7.19 10.03
C ARG A 45 6.75 8.56 9.36
N ARG A 46 7.59 8.69 8.33
CA ARG A 46 7.78 9.96 7.59
C ARG A 46 6.53 10.38 6.82
N SER A 47 5.79 9.43 6.26
CA SER A 47 4.51 9.71 5.57
C SER A 47 3.38 10.18 6.49
N ARG A 48 3.53 10.03 7.82
CA ARG A 48 2.49 10.37 8.81
C ARG A 48 2.62 11.77 9.43
N GLY A 49 3.54 12.62 8.97
CA GLY A 49 3.57 14.03 9.36
C GLY A 49 3.51 14.26 10.89
N GLY A 50 4.48 13.71 11.62
CA GLY A 50 4.61 13.92 13.07
C GLY A 50 6.07 14.07 13.45
N GLY A 51 6.49 15.29 13.79
CA GLY A 51 7.81 15.57 14.34
C GLY A 51 7.99 14.91 15.70
N GLY A 52 9.13 14.26 15.89
CA GLY A 52 9.52 13.65 17.16
C GLY A 52 10.80 12.85 17.00
N GLY A 53 11.93 13.47 17.35
CA GLY A 53 13.24 12.82 17.34
C GLY A 53 13.39 11.77 18.44
N GLY A 54 14.40 10.91 18.28
CA GLY A 54 14.97 10.15 19.39
C GLY A 54 15.30 8.70 19.09
N GLY A 55 16.60 8.40 19.07
CA GLY A 55 17.14 7.25 19.81
C GLY A 55 17.27 5.93 19.05
N GLY A 56 18.53 5.54 18.81
CA GLY A 56 18.92 4.27 18.22
C GLY A 56 18.47 3.03 19.01
N GLY A 57 18.23 1.96 18.25
CA GLY A 57 17.98 0.62 18.76
C GLY A 57 17.04 -0.13 17.81
N ALA A 58 17.58 -1.03 16.99
CA ALA A 58 16.82 -1.89 16.09
C ALA A 58 15.95 -2.89 16.89
N ARG A 59 14.85 -2.43 17.47
CA ARG A 59 13.75 -3.29 17.90
C ARG A 59 12.85 -3.52 16.69
N ALA A 60 12.50 -4.79 16.44
CA ALA A 60 11.51 -5.14 15.42
C ALA A 60 10.23 -4.35 15.69
N SER A 61 9.87 -3.49 14.74
CA SER A 61 8.70 -2.63 14.85
C SER A 61 7.40 -3.46 14.91
N PRO A 62 6.42 -3.08 15.74
CA PRO A 62 5.18 -3.85 15.89
C PRO A 62 4.40 -3.90 14.57
N ARG A 63 3.89 -5.08 14.19
CA ARG A 63 2.99 -5.22 13.04
C ARG A 63 1.63 -4.60 13.40
N ARG A 64 1.07 -3.76 12.53
CA ARG A 64 -0.26 -3.15 12.73
C ARG A 64 -1.22 -3.47 11.58
N VAL A 65 -2.50 -3.62 11.89
CA VAL A 65 -3.56 -3.80 10.88
C VAL A 65 -3.76 -2.52 10.09
N VAL A 66 -3.92 -2.64 8.77
CA VAL A 66 -4.28 -1.56 7.85
C VAL A 66 -5.66 -1.01 8.21
N ARG A 67 -5.74 0.24 8.65
CA ARG A 67 -7.01 0.89 9.04
C ARG A 67 -7.29 2.20 8.32
N THR A 68 -6.28 2.79 7.68
CA THR A 68 -6.41 4.04 6.94
C THR A 68 -6.16 3.84 5.46
N HIS A 69 -6.66 4.75 4.63
CA HIS A 69 -6.37 4.75 3.19
C HIS A 69 -4.86 4.81 2.91
N GLU A 70 -4.11 5.62 3.68
CA GLU A 70 -2.67 5.68 3.55
C GLU A 70 -2.00 4.35 3.92
N ASP A 71 -2.49 3.67 4.97
CA ASP A 71 -1.99 2.33 5.30
C ASP A 71 -2.23 1.34 4.14
N LEU A 72 -3.38 1.41 3.49
CA LEU A 72 -3.69 0.54 2.36
C LEU A 72 -2.76 0.81 1.17
N CYS A 73 -2.51 2.09 0.87
CA CYS A 73 -1.58 2.48 -0.17
C CYS A 73 -0.16 1.98 0.14
N CYS A 74 0.31 2.14 1.39
CA CYS A 74 1.60 1.63 1.84
C CYS A 74 1.67 0.10 1.77
N TYR A 75 0.61 -0.60 2.17
CA TYR A 75 0.56 -2.07 2.19
C TYR A 75 0.66 -2.64 0.77
N LEU A 76 -0.15 -2.11 -0.14
CA LEU A 76 -0.16 -2.57 -1.54
C LEU A 76 1.15 -2.22 -2.26
N GLN A 77 1.71 -1.02 -2.01
CA GLN A 77 2.98 -0.62 -2.59
C GLN A 77 4.15 -1.45 -2.02
N GLY A 78 4.10 -1.82 -0.74
CA GLY A 78 5.12 -2.63 -0.08
C GLY A 78 5.23 -4.06 -0.60
N GLN A 79 4.30 -4.53 -1.43
CA GLN A 79 4.38 -5.87 -2.04
C GLN A 79 5.54 -6.01 -3.04
N SER A 80 6.02 -4.90 -3.62
CA SER A 80 7.21 -4.89 -4.47
C SER A 80 7.71 -3.47 -4.70
N ASP A 81 9.04 -3.28 -4.67
CA ASP A 81 9.69 -2.01 -5.05
C ASP A 81 9.37 -1.57 -6.50
N ALA A 82 8.85 -2.46 -7.33
CA ALA A 82 8.42 -2.16 -8.70
C ALA A 82 7.04 -1.46 -8.76
N VAL A 83 6.23 -1.53 -7.70
CA VAL A 83 4.94 -0.84 -7.64
C VAL A 83 5.16 0.64 -7.40
N ARG A 84 4.68 1.45 -8.34
CA ARG A 84 4.75 2.91 -8.28
C ARG A 84 3.45 3.48 -7.76
N ARG A 85 3.55 4.68 -7.19
CA ARG A 85 2.43 5.47 -6.68
C ARG A 85 2.41 6.81 -7.38
N ASP A 86 1.23 7.29 -7.75
CA ASP A 86 1.01 8.65 -8.24
C ASP A 86 -0.35 9.19 -7.76
N THR A 87 -0.61 10.47 -8.01
CA THR A 87 -1.86 11.14 -7.66
C THR A 87 -2.60 11.55 -8.94
N LEU A 88 -3.85 11.13 -9.07
CA LEU A 88 -4.74 11.48 -10.16
C LEU A 88 -5.43 12.81 -9.91
N LEU A 89 -5.72 13.55 -10.98
CA LEU A 89 -6.49 14.79 -10.95
C LEU A 89 -8.00 14.51 -10.87
N MET A 90 -8.42 13.85 -9.80
CA MET A 90 -9.83 13.52 -9.51
C MET A 90 -10.15 13.77 -8.04
N GLU A 91 -11.43 14.00 -7.75
CA GLU A 91 -11.93 14.16 -6.38
C GLU A 91 -11.96 12.82 -5.63
N GLY A 92 -11.89 12.88 -4.31
CA GLY A 92 -11.98 11.70 -3.44
C GLY A 92 -10.67 10.93 -3.31
N ARG A 93 -10.73 9.60 -3.40
CA ARG A 93 -9.55 8.73 -3.33
C ARG A 93 -8.86 8.74 -4.68
N ASN A 94 -7.77 9.49 -4.76
CA ASN A 94 -7.10 9.83 -6.01
C ASN A 94 -5.67 9.26 -6.11
N VAL A 95 -5.27 8.38 -5.21
CA VAL A 95 -3.97 7.70 -5.31
C VAL A 95 -4.10 6.51 -6.25
N VAL A 96 -3.23 6.44 -7.25
CA VAL A 96 -3.10 5.28 -8.13
C VAL A 96 -1.83 4.50 -7.79
N LEU A 97 -1.96 3.18 -7.67
CA LEU A 97 -0.84 2.27 -7.62
C LEU A 97 -0.76 1.50 -8.94
N PHE A 98 0.41 1.47 -9.54
CA PHE A 98 0.59 0.85 -10.86
C PHE A 98 1.93 0.15 -11.01
N PHE A 99 1.94 -0.83 -11.89
CA PHE A 99 3.12 -1.59 -12.27
C PHE A 99 3.17 -1.69 -13.79
N LYS A 100 4.33 -1.36 -14.36
CA LYS A 100 4.61 -1.46 -15.80
C LYS A 100 5.96 -2.16 -15.99
N PRO A 101 5.99 -3.47 -16.28
CA PRO A 101 7.24 -4.17 -16.52
C PRO A 101 7.89 -3.64 -17.80
N LYS A 102 9.23 -3.64 -17.83
CA LYS A 102 9.95 -3.44 -19.09
C LYS A 102 9.62 -4.63 -20.00
N VAL A 103 9.15 -4.35 -21.20
CA VAL A 103 9.08 -5.35 -22.27
C VAL A 103 10.54 -5.63 -22.65
N LEU A 104 10.95 -6.90 -22.55
CA LEU A 104 12.26 -7.37 -23.01
C LEU A 104 12.26 -7.48 -24.53
#